data_AF-A0A6J5Z438-F1
#
_entry.id   AF-A0A6J5Z438-F1
#
_cell.length_a   1.000
_cell.length_b   1.000
_cell.length_c   1.000
_cell.angle_alpha   90.00
_cell.angle_beta   90.00
_cell.angle_gamma   90.00
#
_symmetry.space_group_name_H-M   'P 1'
#
loop_
_entity.id
_entity.type
_entity.pdbx_description
1 polymer ?
#
loop_
_entity_poly.entity_id
_entity_poly.type
_entity_poly.pdbx_seq_one_letter_code
_entity_poly.pdbx_strand_id
1 'polypeptide(L)'
;MAKVSRAKIKMTQAKIAREAAARREAKKVSNCAVTQGEVDLDAYAAVDGVWVELGLAAPARRALIDEGLYKVSDLRKYSLDAIKNLHGMGPNAIRILISAMKKSDITFRK
;
A
#
# COMPACT_ATOMS: atom_id res chain seq x y z
N MET A 1 -35.50 20.53 28.80
CA MET A 1 -34.74 19.52 28.01
C MET A 1 -34.33 18.37 28.93
N ALA A 2 -34.90 17.17 28.75
CA ALA A 2 -34.60 16.02 29.60
C ALA A 2 -33.21 15.45 29.29
N LYS A 3 -32.30 15.48 30.27
CA LYS A 3 -30.96 14.88 30.13
C LYS A 3 -31.10 13.36 30.07
N VAL A 4 -30.43 12.72 29.11
CA VAL A 4 -30.44 11.26 28.95
C VAL A 4 -29.87 10.61 30.22
N SER A 5 -30.54 9.57 30.71
CA SER A 5 -30.15 8.89 31.96
C SER A 5 -28.75 8.27 31.86
N ARG A 6 -27.99 8.29 32.96
CA ARG A 6 -26.63 7.74 33.05
C ARG A 6 -26.53 6.28 32.58
N ALA A 7 -27.60 5.50 32.79
CA ALA A 7 -27.71 4.12 32.32
C ALA A 7 -27.76 4.02 30.78
N LYS A 8 -28.56 4.89 30.13
CA LYS A 8 -28.62 4.96 28.66
C LYS A 8 -27.26 5.36 28.07
N ILE A 9 -26.56 6.32 28.69
CA ILE A 9 -25.21 6.72 28.25
C ILE A 9 -24.22 5.55 28.33
N LYS A 10 -24.20 4.81 29.45
CA LYS A 10 -23.33 3.63 29.61
C LYS A 10 -23.64 2.53 28.59
N MET A 11 -24.92 2.25 28.33
CA MET A 11 -25.31 1.26 27.30
C MET A 11 -24.84 1.66 25.91
N THR A 12 -24.99 2.93 25.53
CA THR A 12 -24.54 3.42 24.21
C THR A 12 -23.03 3.33 24.07
N GLN A 13 -22.27 3.71 25.10
CA GLN A 13 -20.80 3.58 25.10
C GLN A 13 -20.35 2.11 24.97
N ALA A 14 -21.01 1.19 25.69
CA ALA A 14 -20.72 -0.24 25.59
C ALA A 14 -21.01 -0.80 24.19
N LYS A 15 -22.09 -0.36 23.54
CA LYS A 15 -22.42 -0.74 22.16
C LYS A 15 -21.37 -0.23 21.17
N ILE A 16 -20.96 1.03 21.29
CA ILE A 16 -19.91 1.63 20.46
C ILE A 16 -18.58 0.88 20.63
N ALA A 17 -18.22 0.54 21.87
CA ALA A 17 -16.98 -0.21 22.14
C ALA A 17 -17.00 -1.62 21.52
N ARG A 18 -18.12 -2.35 21.61
CA ARG A 18 -18.29 -3.67 20.97
C ARG A 18 -18.24 -3.59 19.44
N GLU A 19 -18.88 -2.58 18.85
CA GLU A 19 -18.85 -2.38 17.40
C GLU A 19 -17.44 -1.99 16.91
N ALA A 20 -16.73 -1.16 17.66
CA ALA A 20 -15.33 -0.83 17.38
C ALA A 20 -14.38 -2.03 17.58
N ALA A 21 -14.69 -2.96 18.48
CA ALA A 21 -13.95 -4.23 18.64
C ALA A 21 -14.20 -5.15 17.43
N ALA A 22 -15.46 -5.34 17.02
CA ALA A 22 -15.81 -6.13 15.85
C ALA A 22 -15.18 -5.60 14.55
N ARG A 23 -15.13 -4.26 14.36
CA ARG A 23 -14.41 -3.64 13.23
C ARG A 23 -12.90 -3.89 13.28
N ARG A 24 -12.29 -3.94 14.47
CA ARG A 24 -10.86 -4.28 14.64
C ARG A 24 -10.60 -5.76 14.35
N GLU A 25 -11.50 -6.65 14.74
CA GLU A 25 -11.41 -8.08 14.45
C GLU A 25 -11.56 -8.33 12.94
N ALA A 26 -12.55 -7.72 12.28
CA ALA A 26 -12.69 -7.79 10.82
C ALA A 26 -11.44 -7.28 10.08
N LYS A 27 -10.78 -6.23 10.59
CA LYS A 27 -9.52 -5.72 10.04
C LYS A 27 -8.31 -6.64 10.34
N LYS A 28 -8.38 -7.45 11.40
CA LYS A 28 -7.33 -8.43 11.76
C LYS A 28 -7.40 -9.69 10.89
N VAL A 29 -8.55 -10.03 10.32
CA VAL A 29 -8.68 -11.12 9.31
C VAL A 29 -8.28 -10.63 7.91
N SER A 30 -7.22 -9.82 7.80
CA SER A 30 -6.62 -9.58 6.50
C SER A 30 -5.91 -10.86 6.07
N ASN A 31 -6.56 -11.66 5.23
CA ASN A 31 -5.95 -12.82 4.59
C ASN A 31 -4.93 -12.36 3.55
N CYS A 32 -3.76 -11.90 4.02
CA CYS A 32 -2.66 -11.48 3.17
C CYS A 32 -1.82 -12.71 2.84
N ALA A 33 -1.93 -13.21 1.60
CA ALA A 33 -1.20 -14.39 1.10
C ALA A 33 0.31 -14.30 1.39
N VAL A 34 0.88 -13.09 1.40
CA VAL A 34 2.28 -12.81 1.75
C VAL A 34 2.60 -13.26 3.18
N THR A 35 1.73 -12.98 4.15
CA THR A 35 1.94 -13.40 5.55
C THR A 35 1.66 -14.89 5.79
N GLN A 36 0.97 -15.53 4.85
CA GLN A 36 0.71 -16.98 4.87
C GLN A 36 1.80 -17.80 4.18
N GLY A 37 2.81 -17.15 3.59
CA GLY A 37 3.93 -17.83 2.91
C GLY A 37 3.54 -18.46 1.57
N GLU A 38 2.39 -18.09 1.01
CA GLU A 38 1.88 -18.64 -0.25
C GLU A 38 2.48 -17.96 -1.50
N VAL A 39 3.25 -16.89 -1.30
CA VAL A 39 3.87 -16.11 -2.38
C VAL A 39 5.35 -16.46 -2.47
N ASP A 40 5.78 -16.91 -3.65
CA ASP A 40 7.20 -17.10 -3.97
C ASP A 40 7.92 -15.74 -3.96
N LEU A 41 8.69 -15.49 -2.91
CA LEU A 41 9.41 -14.22 -2.73
C LEU A 41 10.74 -14.19 -3.46
N ASP A 42 11.30 -15.36 -3.77
CA ASP A 42 12.61 -15.49 -4.42
C ASP A 42 12.54 -15.04 -5.88
N ALA A 43 11.41 -15.31 -6.56
CA ALA A 43 11.15 -14.82 -7.91
C ALA A 43 11.20 -13.28 -8.01
N TYR A 44 10.62 -12.57 -7.04
CA TYR A 44 10.67 -11.10 -7.00
C TYR A 44 12.08 -10.60 -6.66
N ALA A 45 12.77 -11.23 -5.71
CA ALA A 45 14.11 -10.83 -5.29
C ALA A 45 15.14 -10.87 -6.44
N ALA A 46 14.95 -11.78 -7.41
CA ALA A 46 15.81 -11.86 -8.59
C ALA A 46 15.73 -10.63 -9.51
N VAL A 47 14.63 -9.87 -9.46
CA VAL A 47 14.33 -8.79 -10.42
C VAL A 47 14.01 -7.45 -9.75
N ASP A 48 13.88 -7.39 -8.42
CA ASP A 48 13.51 -6.18 -7.68
C ASP A 48 14.69 -5.30 -7.23
N GLY A 49 15.93 -5.72 -7.53
CA GLY A 49 17.16 -5.08 -7.03
C GLY A 49 17.22 -3.57 -7.29
N VAL A 50 16.87 -3.11 -8.49
CA VAL A 50 16.83 -1.67 -8.81
C VAL A 50 15.91 -0.90 -7.85
N TRP A 51 14.78 -1.49 -7.49
CA TRP A 51 13.80 -0.87 -6.61
C TRP A 51 14.21 -0.96 -5.13
N VAL A 52 14.94 -2.01 -4.74
CA VAL A 52 15.55 -2.15 -3.41
C VAL A 52 16.57 -1.04 -3.16
N GLU A 53 17.47 -0.81 -4.11
CA GLU A 53 18.50 0.24 -4.02
C GLU A 53 17.90 1.66 -3.93
N LEU A 54 16.72 1.86 -4.53
CA LEU A 54 15.96 3.11 -4.41
C LEU A 54 15.24 3.27 -3.06
N GLY A 55 15.18 2.21 -2.25
CA GLY A 55 14.50 2.21 -0.96
C GLY A 55 12.98 2.02 -1.06
N LEU A 56 12.48 1.38 -2.12
CA LEU A 56 11.05 1.05 -2.22
C LEU A 56 10.68 -0.09 -1.26
N ALA A 57 9.55 0.07 -0.57
CA ALA A 57 8.97 -0.97 0.25
C ALA A 57 8.49 -2.16 -0.61
N ALA A 58 8.55 -3.38 -0.06
CA ALA A 58 8.21 -4.61 -0.77
C ALA A 58 6.87 -4.58 -1.52
N PRO A 59 5.76 -4.04 -0.98
CA PRO A 59 4.50 -3.95 -1.72
C PRO A 59 4.60 -3.13 -3.01
N ALA A 60 5.32 -2.01 -2.98
CA ALA A 60 5.49 -1.15 -4.16
C ALA A 60 6.42 -1.79 -5.21
N ARG A 61 7.45 -2.51 -4.77
CA ARG A 61 8.36 -3.24 -5.68
C ARG A 61 7.62 -4.34 -6.44
N ARG A 62 6.81 -5.13 -5.73
CA ARG A 62 5.98 -6.19 -6.32
C ARG A 62 4.99 -5.62 -7.32
N ALA A 63 4.30 -4.54 -6.96
CA ALA A 63 3.37 -3.86 -7.86
C ALA A 63 4.02 -3.39 -9.18
N LEU A 64 5.27 -2.94 -9.12
CA LEU A 64 6.03 -2.58 -10.33
C LEU A 64 6.40 -3.82 -11.15
N ILE A 65 6.86 -4.89 -10.51
CA ILE A 65 7.26 -6.13 -11.19
C ILE A 65 6.06 -6.83 -11.83
N ASP A 66 4.91 -6.84 -11.17
CA ASP A 66 3.67 -7.40 -11.71
C ASP A 66 3.23 -6.66 -13.00
N GLU A 67 3.54 -5.36 -13.10
CA GLU A 67 3.35 -4.54 -14.31
C GLU A 67 4.50 -4.66 -15.32
N GLY A 68 5.51 -5.50 -15.05
CA GLY A 68 6.68 -5.69 -15.91
C GLY A 68 7.65 -4.50 -15.92
N LEU A 69 7.67 -3.72 -14.84
CA LEU A 69 8.56 -2.57 -14.64
C LEU A 69 9.78 -3.02 -13.83
N TYR A 70 10.89 -3.27 -14.52
CA TYR A 70 12.12 -3.81 -13.90
C TYR A 70 13.21 -2.75 -13.69
N LYS A 71 13.06 -1.58 -14.32
CA LYS A 71 13.99 -0.46 -14.21
C LYS A 71 13.28 0.89 -14.28
N VAL A 72 13.93 1.93 -13.77
CA VAL A 72 13.41 3.31 -13.76
C VAL A 72 13.00 3.78 -15.16
N SER A 73 13.71 3.35 -16.21
CA SER A 73 13.38 3.70 -17.60
C SER A 73 12.03 3.17 -18.09
N ASP A 74 11.52 2.07 -17.53
CA ASP A 74 10.25 1.50 -17.96
C ASP A 74 9.05 2.38 -17.55
N LEU A 75 9.23 3.20 -16.51
CA LEU A 75 8.22 4.15 -16.03
C LEU A 75 7.79 5.16 -17.09
N ARG A 76 8.60 5.40 -18.14
CA ARG A 76 8.22 6.26 -19.27
C ARG A 76 7.01 5.76 -20.05
N LYS A 77 6.68 4.47 -19.92
CA LYS A 77 5.51 3.87 -20.57
C LYS A 77 4.20 4.18 -19.84
N TYR A 78 4.28 4.58 -18.57
CA TYR A 78 3.15 4.77 -17.69
C TYR A 78 2.96 6.24 -17.32
N SER A 79 1.70 6.64 -17.12
CA SER A 79 1.38 7.96 -16.55
C SER A 79 1.55 7.93 -15.03
N LEU A 80 1.71 9.11 -14.43
CA LEU A 80 1.79 9.25 -12.98
C LEU A 80 0.53 8.66 -12.30
N ASP A 81 -0.65 8.88 -12.87
CA ASP A 81 -1.91 8.36 -12.33
C ASP A 81 -2.02 6.85 -12.45
N ALA A 82 -1.52 6.26 -13.54
CA ALA A 82 -1.45 4.80 -13.66
C ALA A 82 -0.59 4.20 -12.53
N ILE A 83 0.58 4.79 -12.27
CA ILE A 83 1.46 4.31 -11.19
C ILE A 83 0.81 4.49 -9.82
N LYS A 84 0.14 5.62 -9.55
CA LYS A 84 -0.60 5.85 -8.28
C LYS A 84 -1.71 4.83 -8.03
N ASN A 85 -2.33 4.33 -9.09
CA ASN A 85 -3.42 3.36 -8.98
C ASN A 85 -2.94 1.92 -8.76
N LEU A 86 -1.63 1.65 -8.83
CA LEU A 86 -1.08 0.32 -8.57
C LEU A 86 -1.27 -0.08 -7.10
N HIS A 87 -1.74 -1.31 -6.88
CA HIS A 87 -1.98 -1.84 -5.54
C HIS A 87 -0.64 -1.99 -4.79
N GLY A 88 -0.49 -1.28 -3.67
CA GLY A 88 0.76 -1.22 -2.91
C GLY A 88 1.60 0.03 -3.18
N MET A 89 1.17 0.89 -4.11
CA MET A 89 1.82 2.18 -4.37
C MET A 89 1.32 3.26 -3.40
N GLY A 90 2.17 3.61 -2.43
CA GLY A 90 1.90 4.68 -1.47
C GLY A 90 2.52 6.03 -1.87
N PRO A 91 2.13 7.14 -1.22
CA PRO A 91 2.67 8.47 -1.50
C PRO A 91 4.19 8.54 -1.35
N ASN A 92 4.77 7.79 -0.42
CA ASN A 92 6.22 7.72 -0.26
C ASN A 92 6.91 7.02 -1.46
N ALA A 93 6.31 5.96 -2.00
CA ALA A 93 6.85 5.26 -3.16
C ALA A 93 6.82 6.17 -4.40
N ILE A 94 5.71 6.88 -4.62
CA ILE A 94 5.60 7.89 -5.68
C ILE A 94 6.69 8.95 -5.57
N ARG A 95 6.94 9.49 -4.37
CA ARG A 95 8.01 10.48 -4.13
C ARG A 95 9.39 9.95 -4.50
N ILE A 96 9.69 8.71 -4.14
CA ILE A 96 10.96 8.05 -4.46
C ILE A 96 11.09 7.89 -5.98
N LEU A 97 10.05 7.39 -6.66
CA LEU A 97 10.04 7.20 -8.11
C LEU A 97 10.25 8.53 -8.86
N ILE A 98 9.54 9.60 -8.50
CA ILE A 98 9.72 10.93 -9.09
C ILE A 98 11.17 11.40 -8.92
N SER A 99 11.75 11.19 -7.73
CA SER A 99 13.13 11.58 -7.45
C SER A 99 14.14 10.77 -8.28
N ALA A 100 13.92 9.46 -8.43
CA ALA A 100 14.74 8.57 -9.25
C ALA A 100 14.66 8.94 -10.74
N MET A 101 13.46 9.25 -11.23
CA MET A 101 13.23 9.70 -12.61
C MET A 101 13.91 11.03 -12.88
N LYS A 102 13.81 12.00 -11.96
CA LYS A 102 14.50 13.30 -12.08
C LYS A 102 16.03 13.14 -12.13
N LYS A 103 16.61 12.26 -11.31
CA LYS A 103 18.06 11.95 -11.36
C LYS A 103 18.48 11.34 -12.70
N SER A 104 17.57 10.66 -13.37
CA SER A 104 17.81 9.99 -14.66
C SER A 104 17.34 10.83 -15.86
N ASP A 105 16.94 12.09 -15.62
CA ASP A 105 16.38 13.03 -16.61
C ASP A 105 15.23 12.45 -17.45
N ILE A 106 14.31 11.73 -16.81
CA ILE A 106 13.14 11.14 -17.46
C ILE A 106 11.85 11.56 -16.77
N THR A 107 10.74 11.50 -17.49
CA THR A 107 9.42 11.85 -17.01
C THR A 107 8.40 10.76 -17.32
N PHE A 108 7.30 10.74 -16.58
CA PHE A 108 6.17 9.86 -16.87
C PHE A 108 5.57 10.19 -18.22
N ARG A 109 4.85 9.23 -18.79
CA ARG A 109 4.00 9.48 -19.95
C ARG A 109 3.00 10.59 -19.61
N LYS A 110 2.87 11.55 -20.53
CA LYS A 110 1.85 12.60 -20.46
C LYS A 110 0.45 12.04 -20.61
#